data_AF-G4ZMM6-F1
#
_entry.id   AF-G4ZMM6-F1
#
_cell.length_a   1.000
_cell.length_b   1.000
_cell.length_c   1.000
_cell.angle_alpha   90.00
_cell.angle_beta   90.00
_cell.angle_gamma   90.00
#
_symmetry.space_group_name_H-M   'P 1'
#
loop_
_entity.id
_entity.type
_entity.pdbx_description
1 polymer ?
#
loop_
_entity_poly.entity_id
_entity_poly.type
_entity_poly.pdbx_seq_one_letter_code
_entity_poly.pdbx_strand_id
1 'polypeptide(L)'
;IVFIEHSQLTSVPPALIRLEPYYVSLTGNPITELSPDIFEIPSIAYLILGDIDIVELPRDVPNLSPMLFSIYLSDTNVSFFWSWIDALVLRNSELGEPTLFLGGSTYCTELAMLMDGEASSFGVKESEGYSEILVDPSDATRDVILNTVSCDEAYTATFYPIDVEDANSAIVNSA
;
A
#
# COMPACT_ATOMS: atom_id res chain seq x y z
N ILE A 1 -16.21 -6.06 2.17
CA ILE A 1 -14.92 -6.18 2.88
C ILE A 1 -14.45 -7.61 2.68
N VAL A 2 -13.19 -7.80 2.29
CA VAL A 2 -12.60 -9.13 2.06
C VAL A 2 -11.24 -9.18 2.75
N PHE A 3 -11.03 -10.20 3.59
CA PHE A 3 -9.74 -10.50 4.22
C PHE A 3 -9.31 -11.88 3.77
N ILE A 4 -8.13 -11.98 3.14
CA ILE A 4 -7.48 -13.25 2.83
C ILE A 4 -6.01 -13.07 3.24
N GLU A 5 -5.76 -13.04 4.53
CA GLU A 5 -4.43 -12.78 5.11
C GLU A 5 -3.69 -14.09 5.43
N HIS A 6 -2.35 -14.06 5.44
CA HIS A 6 -1.46 -15.19 5.73
C HIS A 6 -1.89 -16.52 5.11
N SER A 7 -2.31 -16.44 3.84
CA SER A 7 -2.77 -17.58 3.06
C SER A 7 -1.66 -17.99 2.08
N GLN A 8 -2.01 -18.65 0.97
CA GLN A 8 -1.06 -19.13 -0.03
C GLN A 8 -1.38 -18.55 -1.41
N LEU A 9 -1.92 -17.33 -1.46
CA LEU A 9 -2.18 -16.66 -2.72
C LEU A 9 -0.85 -16.20 -3.34
N THR A 10 -0.56 -16.67 -4.54
CA THR A 10 0.61 -16.21 -5.31
C THR A 10 0.26 -15.05 -6.26
N SER A 11 -1.03 -14.72 -6.39
CA SER A 11 -1.54 -13.64 -7.22
C SER A 11 -2.92 -13.20 -6.74
N VAL A 12 -3.36 -12.01 -7.15
CA VAL A 12 -4.73 -11.53 -6.92
C VAL A 12 -5.71 -12.39 -7.75
N PRO A 13 -6.68 -13.10 -7.14
CA PRO A 13 -7.61 -13.93 -7.91
C PRO A 13 -8.58 -13.07 -8.74
N PRO A 14 -8.84 -13.40 -10.02
CA PRO A 14 -9.81 -12.65 -10.84
C PRO A 14 -11.24 -12.64 -10.26
N ALA A 15 -11.57 -13.62 -9.42
CA ALA A 15 -12.84 -13.63 -8.70
C ALA A 15 -12.95 -12.48 -7.70
N LEU A 16 -11.85 -12.08 -7.05
CA LEU A 16 -11.82 -10.95 -6.12
C LEU A 16 -12.23 -9.65 -6.82
N ILE A 17 -11.71 -9.41 -8.02
CA ILE A 17 -12.02 -8.23 -8.83
C ILE A 17 -13.52 -8.15 -9.13
N ARG A 18 -14.14 -9.28 -9.52
CA ARG A 18 -15.58 -9.35 -9.83
C ARG A 18 -16.49 -9.17 -8.63
N LEU A 19 -15.98 -9.28 -7.41
CA LEU A 19 -16.79 -9.04 -6.20
C LEU A 19 -16.98 -7.55 -5.91
N GLU A 20 -16.26 -6.67 -6.61
CA GLU A 20 -16.26 -5.22 -6.38
C GLU A 20 -16.16 -4.86 -4.89
N PRO A 21 -15.11 -5.34 -4.19
CA PRO A 21 -14.94 -5.05 -2.78
C PRO A 21 -14.63 -3.56 -2.56
N TYR A 22 -15.17 -3.01 -1.46
CA TYR A 22 -14.80 -1.69 -0.96
C TYR A 22 -13.47 -1.67 -0.16
N TYR A 23 -13.13 -2.82 0.44
CA TYR A 23 -11.97 -2.99 1.31
C TYR A 23 -11.42 -4.39 1.08
N VAL A 24 -10.11 -4.49 0.84
CA VAL A 24 -9.39 -5.74 0.63
C VAL A 24 -8.12 -5.75 1.46
N SER A 25 -7.89 -6.84 2.19
CA SER A 25 -6.58 -7.17 2.75
C SER A 25 -6.09 -8.50 2.21
N LEU A 26 -4.86 -8.50 1.68
CA LEU A 26 -4.14 -9.69 1.20
C LEU A 26 -2.80 -9.86 1.95
N THR A 27 -2.67 -9.27 3.14
CA THR A 27 -1.42 -9.25 3.91
C THR A 27 -0.82 -10.64 4.11
N GLY A 28 0.51 -10.77 4.03
CA GLY A 28 1.20 -12.02 4.38
C GLY A 28 1.03 -13.15 3.37
N ASN A 29 0.60 -12.84 2.13
CA ASN A 29 0.54 -13.81 1.04
C ASN A 29 1.81 -13.72 0.16
N PRO A 30 2.27 -14.83 -0.42
CA PRO A 30 3.45 -14.87 -1.29
C PRO A 30 3.17 -14.30 -2.70
N ILE A 31 2.54 -13.13 -2.78
CA ILE A 31 2.24 -12.41 -4.03
C ILE A 31 3.50 -11.64 -4.44
N THR A 32 4.03 -11.95 -5.62
CA THR A 32 5.24 -11.30 -6.16
C THR A 32 4.91 -10.23 -7.21
N GLU A 33 3.68 -10.22 -7.73
CA GLU A 33 3.21 -9.27 -8.74
C GLU A 33 1.73 -8.93 -8.54
N LEU A 34 1.35 -7.71 -8.89
CA LEU A 34 -0.04 -7.24 -8.85
C LEU A 34 -0.53 -6.99 -10.28
N SER A 35 -1.78 -7.34 -10.55
CA SER A 35 -2.47 -6.87 -11.77
C SER A 35 -2.93 -5.43 -11.55
N PRO A 36 -2.89 -4.53 -12.55
CA PRO A 36 -3.49 -3.20 -12.43
C PRO A 36 -4.98 -3.24 -12.06
N ASP A 37 -5.70 -4.32 -12.43
CA ASP A 37 -7.13 -4.47 -12.19
C ASP A 37 -7.55 -4.28 -10.73
N ILE A 38 -6.68 -4.60 -9.75
CA ILE A 38 -7.02 -4.42 -8.32
C ILE A 38 -7.15 -2.94 -7.93
N PHE A 39 -6.43 -2.05 -8.63
CA PHE A 39 -6.50 -0.61 -8.45
C PHE A 39 -7.63 0.03 -9.25
N GLU A 40 -8.23 -0.70 -10.19
CA GLU A 40 -9.32 -0.23 -11.07
C GLU A 40 -10.72 -0.62 -10.59
N ILE A 41 -10.84 -1.37 -9.48
CA ILE A 41 -12.13 -1.75 -8.91
C ILE A 41 -12.92 -0.47 -8.53
N PRO A 42 -14.09 -0.18 -9.13
CA PRO A 42 -14.75 1.12 -8.97
C PRO A 42 -15.08 1.51 -7.52
N SER A 43 -15.33 0.50 -6.69
CA SER A 43 -15.72 0.65 -5.29
C SER A 43 -14.55 0.64 -4.30
N ILE A 44 -13.34 0.26 -4.72
CA ILE A 44 -12.25 0.01 -3.78
C ILE A 44 -11.80 1.32 -3.15
N ALA A 45 -11.77 1.36 -1.81
CA ALA A 45 -11.27 2.50 -1.04
C ALA A 45 -10.00 2.17 -0.26
N TYR A 46 -9.86 0.93 0.20
CA TYR A 46 -8.72 0.51 1.01
C TYR A 46 -8.11 -0.77 0.44
N LEU A 47 -6.83 -0.69 0.10
CA LEU A 47 -6.01 -1.81 -0.34
C LEU A 47 -4.90 -2.07 0.67
N ILE A 48 -4.98 -3.19 1.37
CA ILE A 48 -3.98 -3.61 2.33
C ILE A 48 -3.20 -4.76 1.72
N LEU A 49 -1.94 -4.50 1.43
CA LEU A 49 -1.02 -5.35 0.67
C LEU A 49 0.33 -5.42 1.38
N GLY A 50 0.33 -5.45 2.72
CA GLY A 50 1.55 -5.55 3.51
C GLY A 50 2.11 -6.96 3.58
N ASP A 51 3.40 -7.11 3.90
CA ASP A 51 4.09 -8.41 4.01
C ASP A 51 3.84 -9.31 2.77
N ILE A 52 4.02 -8.73 1.58
CA ILE A 52 4.00 -9.46 0.31
C ILE A 52 5.31 -9.21 -0.46
N ASP A 53 5.70 -10.16 -1.30
CA ASP A 53 7.01 -10.20 -1.97
C ASP A 53 7.11 -9.32 -3.24
N ILE A 54 6.40 -8.18 -3.27
CA ILE A 54 6.47 -7.25 -4.40
C ILE A 54 7.67 -6.30 -4.28
N VAL A 55 8.22 -5.92 -5.43
CA VAL A 55 9.29 -4.91 -5.56
C VAL A 55 8.81 -3.62 -6.21
N GLU A 56 7.67 -3.66 -6.89
CA GLU A 56 7.05 -2.51 -7.55
C GLU A 56 5.54 -2.71 -7.67
N LEU A 57 4.81 -1.60 -7.79
CA LEU A 57 3.42 -1.61 -8.24
C LEU A 57 3.35 -1.76 -9.78
N PRO A 58 2.17 -2.07 -10.36
CA PRO A 58 2.01 -2.12 -11.81
C PRO A 58 2.42 -0.79 -12.46
N ARG A 59 3.12 -0.86 -13.59
CA ARG A 59 3.59 0.33 -14.31
C ARG A 59 2.47 1.25 -14.74
N ASP A 60 1.38 0.68 -15.24
CA ASP A 60 0.26 1.42 -15.80
C ASP A 60 -1.03 1.01 -15.08
N VAL A 61 -1.80 1.99 -14.61
CA VAL A 61 -3.17 1.82 -14.09
C VAL A 61 -4.09 2.78 -14.85
N PRO A 62 -4.59 2.38 -16.04
CA PRO A 62 -5.41 3.23 -16.90
C PRO A 62 -6.64 3.85 -16.22
N ASN A 63 -7.33 3.09 -15.37
CA ASN A 63 -8.58 3.53 -14.74
C ASN A 63 -8.49 3.47 -13.22
N LEU A 64 -7.56 4.22 -12.62
CA LEU A 64 -7.44 4.32 -11.18
C LEU A 64 -8.80 4.59 -10.52
N SER A 65 -9.18 3.75 -9.56
CA SER A 65 -10.45 3.86 -8.89
C SER A 65 -10.63 5.27 -8.31
N PRO A 66 -11.80 5.91 -8.55
CA PRO A 66 -12.12 7.21 -7.97
C PRO A 66 -12.34 7.12 -6.46
N MET A 67 -12.60 5.91 -5.94
CA MET A 67 -12.84 5.67 -4.51
C MET A 67 -11.56 5.33 -3.76
N LEU A 68 -10.46 4.96 -4.45
CA LEU A 68 -9.24 4.51 -3.79
C LEU A 68 -8.67 5.62 -2.92
N PHE A 69 -8.59 5.34 -1.63
CA PHE A 69 -8.24 6.30 -0.61
C PHE A 69 -6.90 5.98 0.04
N SER A 70 -6.67 4.73 0.42
CA SER A 70 -5.40 4.31 1.03
C SER A 70 -4.86 3.02 0.43
N ILE A 71 -3.53 2.97 0.33
CA ILE A 71 -2.76 1.78 -0.01
C ILE A 71 -1.76 1.52 1.12
N TYR A 72 -1.78 0.30 1.65
CA TYR A 72 -0.81 -0.17 2.63
C TYR A 72 0.12 -1.15 1.94
N LEU A 73 1.42 -0.84 1.93
CA LEU A 73 2.51 -1.66 1.38
C LEU A 73 3.59 -1.84 2.47
N SER A 74 3.17 -1.91 3.73
CA SER A 74 4.07 -2.15 4.86
C SER A 74 4.85 -3.46 4.67
N ASP A 75 6.10 -3.49 5.09
CA ASP A 75 6.98 -4.66 4.97
C ASP A 75 7.11 -5.24 3.54
N THR A 76 7.06 -4.37 2.52
CA THR A 76 7.33 -4.75 1.12
C THR A 76 8.70 -4.28 0.65
N ASN A 77 9.19 -4.82 -0.47
CA ASN A 77 10.44 -4.38 -1.09
C ASN A 77 10.27 -3.20 -2.08
N VAL A 78 9.14 -2.49 -2.02
CA VAL A 78 8.89 -1.32 -2.88
C VAL A 78 9.84 -0.19 -2.50
N SER A 79 10.55 0.34 -3.50
CA SER A 79 11.51 1.45 -3.34
C SER A 79 11.19 2.68 -4.21
N PHE A 80 10.20 2.60 -5.09
CA PHE A 80 9.79 3.69 -5.96
C PHE A 80 8.33 3.53 -6.40
N PHE A 81 7.78 4.56 -7.06
CA PHE A 81 6.43 4.54 -7.57
C PHE A 81 6.35 5.03 -9.02
N TRP A 82 5.36 4.52 -9.75
CA TRP A 82 5.01 4.95 -11.11
C TRP A 82 4.08 6.17 -11.09
N SER A 83 4.06 6.94 -12.18
CA SER A 83 3.41 8.25 -12.28
C SER A 83 1.91 8.27 -12.00
N TRP A 84 1.20 7.16 -12.19
CA TRP A 84 -0.23 7.07 -11.88
C TRP A 84 -0.51 7.32 -10.39
N ILE A 85 0.46 7.06 -9.50
CA ILE A 85 0.31 7.31 -8.07
C ILE A 85 0.12 8.79 -7.77
N ASP A 86 0.66 9.69 -8.59
CA ASP A 86 0.60 11.14 -8.35
C ASP A 86 -0.85 11.63 -8.37
N ALA A 87 -1.70 11.00 -9.20
CA ALA A 87 -3.13 11.27 -9.21
C ALA A 87 -3.81 10.91 -7.88
N LEU A 88 -3.37 9.83 -7.22
CA LEU A 88 -3.85 9.43 -5.90
C LEU A 88 -3.36 10.43 -4.82
N VAL A 89 -2.05 10.76 -4.85
CA VAL A 89 -1.42 11.69 -3.91
C VAL A 89 -2.10 13.05 -3.96
N LEU A 90 -2.22 13.65 -5.15
CA LEU A 90 -2.80 14.99 -5.34
C LEU A 90 -4.30 15.01 -5.01
N ARG A 91 -5.03 13.92 -5.25
CA ARG A 91 -6.46 13.84 -4.93
C ARG A 91 -6.71 13.89 -3.43
N ASN A 92 -5.81 13.29 -2.63
CA ASN A 92 -6.00 13.14 -1.19
C ASN A 92 -5.16 14.12 -0.35
N SER A 93 -4.31 14.94 -0.98
CA SER A 93 -3.38 15.84 -0.27
C SER A 93 -4.05 16.85 0.67
N GLU A 94 -5.31 17.23 0.41
CA GLU A 94 -6.05 18.19 1.25
C GLU A 94 -6.70 17.56 2.49
N LEU A 95 -6.66 16.24 2.63
CA LEU A 95 -7.42 15.51 3.66
C LEU A 95 -6.67 15.45 4.99
N GLY A 96 -5.38 15.80 5.02
CA GLY A 96 -4.57 15.87 6.23
C GLY A 96 -4.24 14.51 6.84
N GLU A 97 -4.46 13.41 6.10
CA GLU A 97 -4.22 12.05 6.53
C GLU A 97 -3.35 11.31 5.50
N PRO A 98 -2.42 10.45 5.93
CA PRO A 98 -1.60 9.66 5.02
C PRO A 98 -2.44 8.76 4.11
N THR A 99 -2.06 8.72 2.83
CA THR A 99 -2.68 7.88 1.80
C THR A 99 -1.86 6.61 1.56
N LEU A 100 -0.56 6.67 1.79
CA LEU A 100 0.37 5.56 1.58
C LEU A 100 0.97 5.16 2.93
N PHE A 101 0.75 3.91 3.32
CA PHE A 101 1.31 3.34 4.55
C PHE A 101 2.39 2.35 4.16
N LEU A 102 3.64 2.70 4.42
CA LEU A 102 4.83 2.07 3.85
C LEU A 102 5.84 1.66 4.94
N GLY A 103 5.43 1.59 6.22
CA GLY A 103 6.31 1.18 7.33
C GLY A 103 7.03 -0.13 7.03
N GLY A 104 8.34 -0.19 7.29
CA GLY A 104 9.17 -1.36 6.97
C GLY A 104 9.54 -1.55 5.50
N SER A 105 9.06 -0.68 4.58
CA SER A 105 9.43 -0.76 3.16
C SER A 105 10.83 -0.22 2.85
N THR A 106 11.37 -0.61 1.69
CA THR A 106 12.63 -0.02 1.17
C THR A 106 12.49 1.49 0.93
N TYR A 107 11.33 1.95 0.43
CA TYR A 107 11.04 3.37 0.25
C TYR A 107 11.17 4.17 1.54
N CYS A 108 10.59 3.68 2.64
CA CYS A 108 10.69 4.37 3.94
C CYS A 108 12.10 4.36 4.51
N THR A 109 12.88 3.31 4.25
CA THR A 109 14.29 3.27 4.62
C THR A 109 15.09 4.34 3.88
N GLU A 110 14.88 4.48 2.57
CA GLU A 110 15.54 5.52 1.76
C GLU A 110 15.06 6.93 2.12
N LEU A 111 13.76 7.10 2.40
CA LEU A 111 13.20 8.38 2.84
C LEU A 111 13.82 8.83 4.17
N ALA A 112 14.04 7.92 5.11
CA ALA A 112 14.73 8.23 6.36
C ALA A 112 16.17 8.73 6.11
N MET A 113 16.93 8.05 5.24
CA MET A 113 18.29 8.48 4.85
C MET A 113 18.29 9.88 4.23
N LEU A 114 17.29 10.21 3.41
CA LEU A 114 17.12 11.55 2.83
C LEU A 114 16.78 12.60 3.90
N MET A 115 15.96 12.24 4.88
CA MET A 115 15.57 13.13 5.97
C MET A 115 16.73 13.42 6.94
N ASP A 116 17.56 12.42 7.21
CA ASP A 116 18.73 12.50 8.07
C ASP A 116 19.96 13.12 7.36
N GLY A 117 19.87 13.34 6.05
CA GLY A 117 20.94 13.89 5.23
C GLY A 117 22.07 12.91 4.93
N GLU A 118 21.83 11.61 5.12
CA GLU A 118 22.74 10.51 4.77
C GLU A 118 22.74 10.23 3.26
N ALA A 119 21.64 10.57 2.57
CA ALA A 119 21.50 10.49 1.12
C ALA A 119 21.01 11.82 0.53
N SER A 120 21.28 12.04 -0.77
CA SER A 120 20.80 13.21 -1.53
C SER A 120 19.78 12.86 -2.62
N SER A 121 19.55 11.57 -2.87
CA SER A 121 18.58 11.04 -3.83
C SER A 121 18.13 9.65 -3.40
N PHE A 122 16.96 9.22 -3.87
CA PHE A 122 16.55 7.82 -3.78
C PHE A 122 17.55 6.91 -4.53
N GLY A 123 17.61 5.64 -4.15
CA GLY A 123 18.52 4.64 -4.71
C GLY A 123 18.16 4.19 -6.12
N VAL A 124 16.91 4.42 -6.53
CA VAL A 124 16.42 4.12 -7.87
C VAL A 124 17.01 5.08 -8.90
N LYS A 125 17.43 4.55 -10.05
CA LYS A 125 17.85 5.40 -11.18
C LYS A 125 16.61 5.97 -11.84
N GLU A 126 16.50 7.30 -11.89
CA GLU A 126 15.42 8.00 -12.59
C GLU A 126 15.13 7.39 -13.97
N SER A 127 13.86 7.15 -14.23
CA SER A 127 13.35 6.56 -15.46
C SER A 127 12.05 7.24 -15.88
N GLU A 128 11.78 7.24 -17.18
CA GLU A 128 10.52 7.72 -17.71
C GLU A 128 9.34 6.92 -17.14
N GLY A 129 8.35 7.65 -16.62
CA GLY A 129 7.13 7.09 -16.02
C GLY A 129 7.16 6.95 -14.51
N TYR A 130 8.23 7.35 -13.81
CA TYR A 130 8.20 7.45 -12.35
C TYR A 130 7.32 8.60 -11.86
N SER A 131 6.86 8.48 -10.62
CA SER A 131 6.17 9.52 -9.87
C SER A 131 7.03 10.78 -9.79
N GLU A 132 6.50 11.93 -10.20
CA GLU A 132 7.20 13.21 -10.10
C GLU A 132 7.20 13.74 -8.65
N ILE A 133 6.34 13.19 -7.79
CA ILE A 133 6.21 13.61 -6.40
C ILE A 133 7.04 12.73 -5.48
N LEU A 134 6.86 11.40 -5.55
CA LEU A 134 7.40 10.46 -4.57
C LEU A 134 8.86 10.08 -4.82
N VAL A 135 9.42 10.35 -6.00
CA VAL A 135 10.85 10.13 -6.27
C VAL A 135 11.67 11.43 -6.32
N ASP A 136 11.03 12.59 -6.14
CA ASP A 136 11.71 13.88 -6.03
C ASP A 136 11.95 14.22 -4.55
N PRO A 137 13.21 14.24 -4.07
CA PRO A 137 13.52 14.62 -2.68
C PRO A 137 13.61 16.14 -2.47
N SER A 138 13.30 16.97 -3.47
CA SER A 138 13.42 18.42 -3.39
C SER A 138 12.49 19.05 -2.33
N ASP A 139 12.82 20.27 -1.89
CA ASP A 139 11.97 21.02 -0.97
C ASP A 139 10.57 21.30 -1.53
N ALA A 140 10.36 21.18 -2.85
CA ALA A 140 9.06 21.43 -3.48
C ALA A 140 8.04 20.31 -3.21
N THR A 141 8.50 19.06 -3.09
CA THR A 141 7.68 17.86 -2.89
C THR A 141 7.75 17.33 -1.47
N ARG A 142 8.76 17.73 -0.69
CA ARG A 142 9.02 17.25 0.67
C ARG A 142 7.78 17.27 1.58
N ASP A 143 7.08 18.39 1.66
CA ASP A 143 5.88 18.52 2.51
C ASP A 143 4.74 17.61 2.02
N VAL A 144 4.61 17.42 0.71
CA VAL A 144 3.61 16.51 0.13
C VAL A 144 3.94 15.07 0.49
N ILE A 145 5.22 14.66 0.38
CA ILE A 145 5.67 13.32 0.78
C ILE A 145 5.37 13.07 2.26
N LEU A 146 5.78 13.98 3.14
CA LEU A 146 5.63 13.83 4.59
C LEU A 146 4.16 13.77 5.06
N ASN A 147 3.25 14.41 4.34
CA ASN A 147 1.82 14.34 4.63
C ASN A 147 1.14 13.11 4.03
N THR A 148 1.68 12.59 2.92
CA THR A 148 1.05 11.50 2.15
C THR A 148 1.54 10.13 2.58
N VAL A 149 2.82 10.01 2.93
CA VAL A 149 3.49 8.76 3.27
C VAL A 149 3.64 8.64 4.78
N SER A 150 3.04 7.59 5.34
CA SER A 150 3.32 7.14 6.69
C SER A 150 4.34 6.00 6.65
N CYS A 151 5.46 6.19 7.32
CA CYS A 151 6.46 5.16 7.57
C CYS A 151 6.29 4.48 8.94
N ASP A 152 5.15 4.69 9.61
CA ASP A 152 4.87 4.07 10.89
C ASP A 152 4.65 2.55 10.73
N GLU A 153 5.35 1.77 11.54
CA GLU A 153 5.24 0.31 11.60
C GLU A 153 3.96 -0.14 12.34
N ALA A 154 3.20 0.76 12.97
CA ALA A 154 1.93 0.43 13.62
C ALA A 154 0.89 -0.22 12.67
N TYR A 155 1.07 -0.09 11.36
CA TYR A 155 0.18 -0.61 10.32
C TYR A 155 0.66 -1.92 9.67
N THR A 156 1.66 -2.60 10.26
CA THR A 156 2.21 -3.87 9.74
C THR A 156 1.41 -5.11 10.19
N ALA A 157 0.49 -4.97 11.15
CA ALA A 157 -0.28 -6.09 11.70
C ALA A 157 -1.40 -6.61 10.76
N THR A 158 -1.88 -7.82 11.03
CA THR A 158 -3.11 -8.38 10.44
C THR A 158 -4.31 -7.50 10.74
N PHE A 159 -5.12 -7.18 9.73
CA PHE A 159 -6.32 -6.36 9.91
C PHE A 159 -7.55 -7.20 10.28
N TYR A 160 -7.51 -8.52 10.09
CA TYR A 160 -8.55 -9.40 10.57
C TYR A 160 -8.56 -9.44 12.12
N PRO A 161 -9.70 -9.18 12.80
CA PRO A 161 -9.76 -9.08 14.25
C PRO A 161 -9.79 -10.46 14.92
N ILE A 162 -8.70 -11.22 14.80
CA ILE A 162 -8.62 -12.61 15.25
C ILE A 162 -8.93 -12.77 16.75
N ASP A 163 -8.46 -11.86 17.60
CA ASP A 163 -8.70 -11.91 19.04
C ASP A 163 -10.20 -11.81 19.39
N VAL A 164 -10.94 -10.98 18.64
CA VAL A 164 -12.38 -10.79 18.84
C VAL A 164 -13.14 -12.02 18.37
N GLU A 165 -12.74 -12.58 17.23
CA GLU A 165 -13.35 -13.79 16.67
C GLU A 165 -13.09 -15.02 17.52
N ASP A 166 -11.87 -15.18 18.03
CA ASP A 166 -11.50 -16.23 18.99
C ASP A 166 -12.30 -16.11 20.28
N ALA A 167 -12.47 -14.89 20.80
CA ALA A 167 -13.31 -14.65 21.98
C ALA A 167 -14.79 -14.99 21.74
N ASN A 168 -15.33 -14.67 20.56
CA ASN A 168 -16.73 -14.95 20.18
C ASN A 168 -16.98 -16.42 19.87
N SER A 169 -16.00 -17.11 19.29
CA SER A 169 -16.07 -18.50 18.86
C SER A 169 -15.53 -19.48 19.90
N ALA A 170 -15.07 -18.98 21.05
CA ALA A 170 -14.57 -19.79 22.15
C ALA A 170 -15.61 -20.85 22.56
N ILE A 171 -15.19 -22.11 22.57
CA ILE A 171 -16.02 -23.20 23.05
C ILE A 171 -16.16 -23.04 24.57
N VAL A 172 -17.28 -22.47 25.01
CA VAL A 172 -17.70 -22.52 26.41
C VAL A 172 -18.31 -23.90 26.67
N ASN A 173 -17.60 -24.73 27.44
CA ASN A 173 -18.16 -25.98 27.96
C ASN A 173 -19.39 -25.63 28.82
N SER A 174 -20.59 -25.90 28.31
CA SER A 174 -21.82 -25.84 29.11
C SER A 174 -21.83 -27.02 30.08
N ALA A 175 -21.74 -26.70 31.38
CA ALA A 175 -21.92 -27.63 32.48
C ALA A 175 -23.41 -27.92 32.72
#